data_AF-A0A8C0XRE9-F1
#
_entry.id   AF-A0A8C0XRE9-F1
#
_cell.length_a   1.000
_cell.length_b   1.000
_cell.length_c   1.000
_cell.angle_alpha   90.00
_cell.angle_beta   90.00
_cell.angle_gamma   90.00
#
_symmetry.space_group_name_H-M   'P 1'
#
loop_
_entity.id
_entity.type
_entity.pdbx_description
1 polymer ?
#
loop_
_entity_poly.entity_id
_entity_poly.type
_entity_poly.pdbx_seq_one_letter_code
_entity_poly.pdbx_strand_id
1 'polypeptide(L)'
;MIHDMEVAVARRETIVTQAEGQGKTSKKVFTRTDFHHKQVELRRKIRDTHQATEECTKTVSELEENQKVLSSSLLEKQENLVAMQSAADKLEDDVSQLIALKQQNLSEIVVLQSRLKHLEAVTEGRYVFLLRSEKSLLAERRRLEDRLARISTILAHVQAEYPQFQEALHKISQKVTSKLESLGPS
;
A
#
# COMPACT_ATOMS: atom_id res chain seq x y z
N MET A 1 -44.05 -65.89 51.69
CA MET A 1 -43.76 -64.47 51.42
C MET A 1 -42.29 -64.11 51.62
N ILE A 2 -41.72 -64.16 52.83
CA ILE A 2 -40.28 -63.87 53.04
C ILE A 2 -39.41 -64.91 52.32
N HIS A 3 -39.73 -66.20 52.49
CA HIS A 3 -39.00 -67.30 51.86
C HIS A 3 -39.00 -67.26 50.32
N ASP A 4 -40.12 -66.91 49.70
CA ASP A 4 -40.22 -66.83 48.23
C ASP A 4 -39.37 -65.68 47.66
N MET A 5 -39.27 -64.58 48.41
CA MET A 5 -38.42 -63.44 48.07
C MET A 5 -36.94 -63.80 48.19
N GLU A 6 -36.55 -64.52 49.24
CA GLU A 6 -35.17 -65.00 49.43
C GLU A 6 -34.74 -65.96 48.31
N VAL A 7 -35.63 -66.88 47.89
CA VAL A 7 -35.36 -67.79 46.77
C VAL A 7 -35.22 -67.04 45.44
N ALA A 8 -36.02 -65.99 45.22
CA ALA A 8 -35.92 -65.17 44.02
C ALA A 8 -34.61 -64.36 43.97
N VAL A 9 -34.19 -63.80 45.12
CA VAL A 9 -32.91 -63.07 45.24
C VAL A 9 -31.74 -64.04 45.04
N ALA A 10 -31.74 -65.21 45.69
CA ALA A 10 -30.69 -66.22 45.54
C ALA A 10 -30.56 -66.71 44.08
N ARG A 11 -31.69 -66.94 43.39
CA ARG A 11 -31.67 -67.28 41.95
C ARG A 11 -31.08 -66.17 41.10
N ARG A 12 -31.46 -64.91 41.35
CA ARG A 12 -30.91 -63.76 40.61
C ARG A 12 -29.41 -63.64 40.83
N GLU A 13 -28.95 -63.75 42.07
CA GLU A 13 -27.53 -63.69 42.42
C GLU A 13 -26.75 -64.83 41.76
N THR A 14 -27.32 -66.03 41.69
CA THR A 14 -26.71 -67.17 41.00
C THR A 14 -26.60 -66.93 39.49
N ILE A 15 -27.63 -66.36 38.86
CA ILE A 15 -27.61 -66.02 37.43
C ILE A 15 -26.57 -64.93 37.14
N VAL A 16 -26.49 -63.89 37.98
CA VAL A 16 -25.52 -62.81 37.83
C VAL A 16 -24.08 -63.33 38.01
N THR A 17 -23.82 -64.12 39.05
CA THR A 17 -22.50 -64.71 39.26
C THR A 17 -22.10 -65.69 38.15
N GLN A 18 -23.05 -66.44 37.59
CA GLN A 18 -22.81 -67.32 36.45
C GLN A 18 -22.53 -66.52 35.17
N ALA A 19 -23.26 -65.43 34.91
CA ALA A 19 -23.03 -64.56 33.75
C ALA A 19 -21.68 -63.82 33.85
N GLU A 20 -21.32 -63.32 35.03
CA GLU A 20 -20.02 -62.70 35.29
C GLU A 20 -18.87 -63.71 35.20
N GLY A 21 -19.09 -64.95 35.64
CA GLY A 21 -18.15 -66.06 35.48
C GLY A 21 -17.90 -66.39 34.01
N GLN A 22 -18.96 -66.47 33.19
CA GLN A 22 -18.86 -66.76 31.76
C GLN A 22 -18.15 -65.64 30.97
N GLY A 23 -18.40 -64.37 31.33
CA GLY A 23 -17.72 -63.22 30.73
C GLY A 23 -16.20 -63.18 31.01
N LYS A 24 -15.76 -63.72 32.16
CA LYS A 24 -14.33 -63.81 32.51
C LYS A 24 -13.63 -65.03 31.88
N THR A 25 -14.38 -66.08 31.54
CA THR A 25 -13.83 -67.29 30.87
C THR A 25 -13.79 -67.20 29.34
N SER A 26 -14.40 -66.18 28.72
CA SER A 26 -14.24 -65.93 27.28
C SER A 26 -12.88 -65.31 26.95
N LYS A 27 -11.79 -65.96 27.35
CA LYS A 27 -10.51 -65.75 26.69
C LYS A 27 -10.73 -66.21 25.25
N LYS A 28 -10.90 -65.28 24.30
CA LYS A 28 -10.92 -65.60 22.87
C LYS A 28 -9.68 -66.44 22.58
N VAL A 29 -9.85 -67.75 22.43
CA VAL A 29 -8.77 -68.67 22.10
C VAL A 29 -8.45 -68.39 20.66
N PHE A 30 -7.47 -67.50 20.43
CA PHE A 30 -7.00 -67.19 19.09
C PHE A 30 -6.44 -68.47 18.47
N THR A 31 -7.06 -68.90 17.38
CA THR A 31 -6.56 -70.04 16.61
C THR A 31 -5.37 -69.59 15.76
N ARG A 32 -4.51 -70.54 15.36
CA ARG A 32 -3.35 -70.27 14.48
C ARG A 32 -3.77 -69.51 13.20
N THR A 33 -4.99 -69.78 12.72
CA THR A 33 -5.60 -69.13 11.56
C THR A 33 -5.90 -67.64 11.81
N ASP A 34 -6.38 -67.28 13.01
CA ASP A 34 -6.66 -65.89 13.37
C ASP A 34 -5.39 -65.05 13.42
N PHE A 35 -4.30 -65.60 13.98
CA PHE A 35 -2.99 -64.95 13.97
C PHE A 35 -2.45 -64.78 12.55
N HIS A 36 -2.59 -65.80 11.71
CA HIS A 36 -2.16 -65.72 10.32
C HIS A 36 -2.95 -64.66 9.55
N HIS A 37 -4.28 -64.61 9.73
CA HIS A 37 -5.12 -63.59 9.10
C HIS A 37 -4.73 -62.18 9.58
N LYS A 38 -4.50 -62.00 10.89
CA LYS A 38 -4.06 -60.72 11.44
C LYS A 38 -2.69 -60.30 10.91
N GLN A 39 -1.77 -61.24 10.76
CA GLN A 39 -0.45 -60.98 10.18
C GLN A 39 -0.54 -60.53 8.71
N VAL A 40 -1.40 -61.17 7.91
CA VAL A 40 -1.63 -60.77 6.52
C VAL A 40 -2.29 -59.39 6.44
N GLU A 41 -3.29 -59.12 7.28
CA GLU A 41 -3.97 -57.82 7.36
C GLU A 41 -2.99 -56.69 7.74
N LEU A 42 -2.13 -56.92 8.74
CA LEU A 42 -1.10 -55.96 9.15
C LEU A 42 -0.09 -55.72 8.04
N ARG A 43 0.38 -56.78 7.37
CA ARG A 43 1.29 -56.65 6.20
C ARG A 43 0.65 -55.85 5.07
N ARG A 44 -0.65 -56.03 4.82
CA ARG A 44 -1.39 -55.23 3.83
C ARG A 44 -1.43 -53.76 4.27
N LYS A 45 -1.85 -53.48 5.51
CA LYS A 45 -1.89 -52.11 6.05
C LYS A 45 -0.53 -51.40 5.98
N ILE A 46 0.57 -52.12 6.27
CA ILE A 46 1.93 -51.59 6.14
C ILE A 46 2.23 -51.20 4.68
N ARG A 47 1.85 -52.03 3.70
CA ARG A 47 2.04 -51.68 2.28
C ARG A 47 1.19 -50.50 1.85
N ASP A 48 -0.09 -50.49 2.21
CA ASP A 48 -1.02 -49.43 1.83
C ASP A 48 -0.57 -48.08 2.43
N THR A 49 -0.11 -48.08 3.69
CA THR A 49 0.45 -46.87 4.33
C THR A 49 1.77 -46.44 3.72
N HIS A 50 2.64 -47.37 3.32
CA HIS A 50 3.87 -47.04 2.59
C HIS A 50 3.57 -46.40 1.24
N GLN A 51 2.63 -46.96 0.47
CA GLN A 51 2.21 -46.39 -0.80
C GLN A 51 1.62 -44.98 -0.63
N ALA A 52 0.72 -44.79 0.34
CA ALA A 52 0.16 -43.47 0.63
C ALA A 52 1.26 -42.47 1.07
N THR A 53 2.28 -42.94 1.78
CA THR A 53 3.43 -42.12 2.17
C THR A 53 4.25 -41.72 0.95
N GLU A 54 4.55 -42.65 0.04
CA GLU A 54 5.25 -42.35 -1.21
C GLU A 54 4.49 -41.35 -2.08
N GLU A 55 3.18 -41.54 -2.25
CA GLU A 55 2.32 -40.61 -2.98
C GLU A 55 2.34 -39.22 -2.33
N CYS A 56 2.25 -39.14 -1.00
CA CYS A 56 2.37 -37.88 -0.27
C CYS A 56 3.76 -37.24 -0.43
N THR A 57 4.84 -38.02 -0.42
CA THR A 57 6.19 -37.46 -0.64
C THR A 57 6.36 -36.90 -2.05
N LYS A 58 5.76 -37.53 -3.07
CA LYS A 58 5.79 -37.03 -4.45
C LYS A 58 5.04 -35.70 -4.56
N THR A 59 3.84 -35.61 -3.99
CA THR A 59 3.06 -34.36 -4.03
C THR A 59 3.74 -33.23 -3.26
N VAL A 60 4.39 -33.53 -2.14
CA VAL A 60 5.20 -32.53 -1.41
C VAL A 60 6.34 -32.01 -2.29
N SER A 61 7.12 -32.88 -2.92
CA SER A 61 8.21 -32.45 -3.82
C SER A 61 7.71 -31.63 -5.02
N GLU A 62 6.58 -32.00 -5.61
CA GLU A 62 5.97 -31.23 -6.70
C GLU A 62 5.53 -29.84 -6.23
N LEU A 63 4.95 -29.73 -5.04
CA LEU A 63 4.55 -28.45 -4.45
C LEU A 63 5.76 -27.57 -4.12
N GLU A 64 6.86 -28.14 -3.62
CA GLU A 64 8.09 -27.42 -3.34
C GLU A 64 8.71 -26.83 -4.61
N GLU A 65 8.77 -27.59 -5.70
CA GLU A 65 9.29 -27.10 -6.97
C GLU A 65 8.39 -26.01 -7.56
N ASN A 66 7.06 -26.21 -7.51
CA ASN A 66 6.11 -25.18 -7.93
C ASN A 66 6.23 -23.90 -7.10
N GLN A 67 6.39 -24.02 -5.78
CA GLN A 67 6.62 -22.88 -4.89
C GLN A 67 7.88 -22.12 -5.30
N LYS A 68 8.97 -22.83 -5.60
CA LYS A 68 10.23 -22.23 -6.02
C LYS A 68 10.07 -21.44 -7.31
N VAL A 69 9.45 -22.03 -8.34
CA VAL A 69 9.22 -21.36 -9.63
C VAL A 69 8.31 -20.12 -9.46
N LEU A 70 7.24 -20.23 -8.69
CA LEU A 70 6.34 -19.11 -8.42
C LEU A 70 7.05 -18.00 -7.63
N SER A 71 7.90 -18.36 -6.66
CA SER A 71 8.65 -17.38 -5.88
C SER A 71 9.65 -16.61 -6.75
N SER A 72 10.37 -17.29 -7.65
CA SER A 72 11.27 -16.62 -8.59
C SER A 72 10.52 -15.71 -9.56
N SER A 73 9.37 -16.15 -10.07
CA SER A 73 8.55 -15.33 -10.97
C SER A 73 7.99 -14.11 -10.24
N LEU A 74 7.56 -14.26 -8.98
CA LEU A 74 7.06 -13.15 -8.17
C LEU A 74 8.13 -12.09 -7.93
N LEU A 75 9.37 -12.51 -7.61
CA LEU A 75 10.50 -11.60 -7.43
C LEU A 75 10.80 -10.82 -8.72
N GLU A 76 10.85 -11.51 -9.87
CA GLU A 76 11.07 -10.86 -11.17
C GLU A 76 9.96 -9.83 -11.48
N LYS A 77 8.70 -10.15 -11.19
CA LYS A 77 7.59 -9.21 -11.36
C LYS A 77 7.70 -8.01 -10.41
N GLN A 78 8.15 -8.23 -9.17
CA GLN A 78 8.34 -7.17 -8.20
C GLN A 78 9.46 -6.21 -8.63
N GLU A 79 10.58 -6.72 -9.12
CA GLU A 79 11.69 -5.91 -9.66
C GLU A 79 11.24 -5.08 -10.86
N ASN A 80 10.49 -5.71 -11.79
CA ASN A 80 9.93 -5.01 -12.94
C ASN A 80 8.95 -3.90 -12.53
N LEU A 81 8.11 -4.13 -11.52
CA LEU A 81 7.18 -3.11 -11.00
C LEU A 81 7.93 -1.93 -10.39
N VAL A 82 8.98 -2.18 -9.61
CA VAL A 82 9.82 -1.12 -9.03
C VAL A 82 10.50 -0.30 -10.14
N ALA A 83 11.04 -0.96 -11.15
CA ALA A 83 11.65 -0.29 -12.30
C ALA A 83 10.64 0.58 -13.05
N MET A 84 9.44 0.06 -13.33
CA MET A 84 8.37 0.80 -14.00
C MET A 84 7.87 1.98 -13.17
N GLN A 85 7.74 1.82 -11.85
CA GLN A 85 7.37 2.92 -10.96
C GLN A 85 8.42 4.05 -11.02
N SER A 86 9.70 3.70 -10.94
CA SER A 86 10.77 4.71 -11.03
C SER A 86 10.82 5.44 -12.37
N ALA A 87 10.39 4.79 -13.46
CA ALA A 87 10.28 5.40 -14.77
C ALA A 87 9.04 6.32 -14.87
N ALA A 88 7.92 5.92 -14.25
CA ALA A 88 6.71 6.73 -14.16
C ALA A 88 6.96 8.01 -13.36
N ASP A 89 7.62 7.91 -12.20
CA ASP A 89 7.94 9.06 -11.35
C ASP A 89 8.80 10.09 -12.11
N LYS A 90 9.82 9.63 -12.86
CA LYS A 90 10.63 10.50 -13.73
C LYS A 90 9.81 11.20 -14.80
N LEU A 91 8.88 10.49 -15.44
CA LEU A 91 8.02 11.07 -16.47
C LEU A 91 7.08 12.12 -15.86
N GLU A 92 6.59 11.91 -14.64
CA GLU A 92 5.77 12.88 -13.93
C GLU A 92 6.54 14.16 -13.56
N ASP A 93 7.80 14.01 -13.15
CA ASP A 93 8.72 15.14 -12.93
C ASP A 93 8.95 15.93 -14.23
N ASP A 94 9.22 15.24 -15.34
CA ASP A 94 9.43 15.87 -16.65
C ASP A 94 8.17 16.62 -17.12
N VAL A 95 6.98 16.02 -16.96
CA VAL A 95 5.70 16.67 -17.28
C VAL A 95 5.52 17.93 -16.44
N SER A 96 5.81 17.87 -15.14
CA SER A 96 5.71 19.02 -14.24
C SER A 96 6.65 20.16 -14.64
N GLN A 97 7.89 19.84 -15.03
CA GLN A 97 8.86 20.81 -15.53
C GLN A 97 8.40 21.44 -16.85
N LEU A 98 7.91 20.64 -17.80
CA LEU A 98 7.41 21.13 -19.09
C LEU A 98 6.18 22.03 -18.94
N ILE A 99 5.28 21.73 -18.00
CA ILE A 99 4.13 22.59 -17.69
C ILE A 99 4.60 23.93 -17.14
N ALA A 100 5.55 23.93 -16.20
CA ALA A 100 6.11 25.16 -15.63
C ALA A 100 6.79 26.02 -16.71
N LEU A 101 7.59 25.39 -17.59
CA LEU A 101 8.24 26.07 -18.71
C LEU A 101 7.21 26.65 -19.69
N LYS A 102 6.16 25.90 -20.03
CA LYS A 102 5.07 26.36 -20.90
C LYS A 102 4.37 27.59 -20.31
N GLN A 103 4.08 27.57 -19.01
CA GLN A 103 3.46 28.71 -18.33
C GLN A 103 4.37 29.94 -18.34
N GLN A 104 5.67 29.75 -18.10
CA GLN A 104 6.66 30.82 -18.17
C GLN A 104 6.72 31.42 -19.58
N ASN A 105 6.88 30.60 -20.62
CA ASN A 105 6.95 31.05 -22.01
C ASN A 105 5.67 31.80 -22.41
N LEU A 106 4.50 31.29 -22.02
CA LEU A 106 3.23 31.97 -22.28
C LEU A 106 3.18 33.35 -21.62
N SER A 107 3.61 33.45 -20.36
CA SER A 107 3.65 34.74 -19.65
C SER A 107 4.57 35.75 -20.34
N GLU A 108 5.73 35.30 -20.83
CA GLU A 108 6.68 36.14 -21.55
C GLU A 108 6.12 36.61 -22.90
N ILE A 109 5.51 35.69 -23.67
CA ILE A 109 4.86 36.03 -24.94
C ILE A 109 3.78 37.09 -24.73
N VAL A 110 2.94 36.95 -23.71
CA VAL A 110 1.87 37.94 -23.42
C VAL A 110 2.45 39.30 -23.07
N VAL A 111 3.55 39.35 -22.30
CA VAL A 111 4.25 40.60 -21.98
C VAL A 111 4.82 41.23 -23.25
N LEU A 112 5.48 40.45 -24.10
CA LEU A 112 6.06 40.93 -25.36
C LEU A 112 4.99 41.42 -26.34
N GLN A 113 3.88 40.71 -26.47
CA GLN A 113 2.73 41.13 -27.29
C GLN A 113 2.11 42.43 -26.77
N SER A 114 1.98 42.57 -25.46
CA SER A 114 1.47 43.80 -24.85
C SER A 114 2.42 44.98 -25.11
N ARG A 115 3.72 44.75 -24.98
CA ARG A 115 4.76 45.74 -25.30
C ARG A 115 4.73 46.13 -26.78
N LEU A 116 4.60 45.17 -27.69
CA LEU A 116 4.49 45.41 -29.13
C LEU A 116 3.30 46.32 -29.44
N LYS A 117 2.10 46.01 -28.91
CA LYS A 117 0.90 46.83 -29.09
C LYS A 117 1.10 48.27 -28.60
N HIS A 118 1.77 48.45 -27.45
CA HIS A 118 2.08 49.79 -26.96
C HIS A 118 3.05 50.53 -27.88
N LEU A 119 4.08 49.86 -28.40
CA LEU A 119 5.04 50.47 -29.33
C LEU A 119 4.37 50.84 -30.66
N GLU A 120 3.51 49.99 -31.22
CA GLU A 120 2.71 50.29 -32.41
C GLU A 120 1.84 51.53 -32.19
N ALA A 121 1.12 51.58 -31.07
CA ALA A 121 0.30 52.75 -30.74
C ALA A 121 1.14 54.04 -30.60
N VAL A 122 2.39 53.95 -30.13
CA VAL A 122 3.31 55.09 -30.08
C VAL A 122 3.69 55.53 -31.49
N THR A 123 4.03 54.60 -32.38
CA THR A 123 4.38 54.92 -33.77
C THR A 123 3.23 55.54 -34.56
N GLU A 124 1.99 55.16 -34.24
CA GLU A 124 0.78 55.70 -34.87
C GLU A 124 0.25 56.98 -34.18
N GLY A 125 0.90 57.44 -33.11
CA GLY A 125 0.46 58.61 -32.33
C GLY A 125 -0.84 58.39 -31.53
N ARG A 126 -1.29 57.14 -31.37
CA ARG A 126 -2.52 56.76 -30.65
C ARG A 126 -2.28 56.37 -29.19
N TYR A 127 -1.02 56.28 -28.77
CA TYR A 127 -0.66 55.84 -27.42
C TYR A 127 -1.06 56.85 -26.35
N VAL A 128 -1.78 56.37 -25.33
CA VAL A 128 -2.18 57.17 -24.17
C VAL A 128 -1.34 56.71 -22.97
N PHE A 129 -0.56 57.64 -22.40
CA PHE A 129 0.18 57.37 -21.17
C PHE A 129 -0.78 57.03 -20.02
N LEU A 130 -0.60 55.85 -19.42
CA LEU A 130 -1.28 55.45 -18.18
C LEU A 130 -1.00 56.43 -17.04
N LEU A 131 0.23 56.95 -16.97
CA LEU A 131 0.69 57.87 -15.93
C LEU A 131 1.30 59.08 -16.64
N ARG A 132 0.58 60.20 -16.63
CA ARG A 132 0.94 61.41 -17.39
C ARG A 132 2.01 62.27 -16.71
N SER A 133 2.23 62.10 -15.41
CA SER A 133 3.22 62.87 -14.65
C SER A 133 4.19 61.97 -13.90
N GLU A 134 5.42 62.44 -13.72
CA GLU A 134 6.43 61.77 -12.91
C GLU A 134 5.95 61.55 -11.46
N LYS A 135 5.25 62.54 -10.90
CA LYS A 135 4.64 62.44 -9.56
C LYS A 135 3.62 61.29 -9.47
N SER A 136 2.76 61.14 -10.48
CA SER A 136 1.80 60.02 -10.52
C SER A 136 2.50 58.66 -10.68
N LEU A 137 3.63 58.62 -11.40
CA LEU A 137 4.41 57.41 -11.57
C LEU A 137 5.08 56.96 -10.27
N LEU A 138 5.69 57.90 -9.55
CA LEU A 138 6.29 57.64 -8.24
C LEU A 138 5.23 57.21 -7.21
N ALA A 139 4.04 57.82 -7.24
CA ALA A 139 2.94 57.45 -6.36
C ALA A 139 2.46 56.01 -6.61
N GLU A 140 2.29 55.59 -7.87
CA GLU A 140 1.92 54.21 -8.20
C GLU A 140 3.05 53.22 -7.88
N ARG A 141 4.32 53.58 -8.09
CA ARG A 141 5.46 52.75 -7.69
C ARG A 141 5.45 52.47 -6.19
N ARG A 142 5.28 53.50 -5.36
CA ARG A 142 5.16 53.37 -3.90
C ARG A 142 3.96 52.51 -3.50
N ARG A 143 2.80 52.72 -4.14
CA ARG A 143 1.60 51.90 -3.88
C ARG A 143 1.85 50.41 -4.13
N LEU A 144 2.60 50.08 -5.19
CA LEU A 144 2.98 48.70 -5.51
C LEU A 144 3.99 48.12 -4.52
N GLU A 145 5.00 48.91 -4.14
CA GLU A 145 5.98 48.54 -3.09
C GLU A 145 5.28 48.26 -1.75
N ASP A 146 4.40 49.14 -1.30
CA ASP A 146 3.62 48.97 -0.07
C ASP A 146 2.75 47.70 -0.12
N ARG A 147 2.19 47.40 -1.30
CA ARG A 147 1.38 46.20 -1.50
C ARG A 147 2.23 44.93 -1.45
N LEU A 148 3.43 44.95 -2.04
CA LEU A 148 4.37 43.83 -1.97
C LEU A 148 4.88 43.62 -0.54
N ALA A 149 5.19 44.70 0.18
CA ALA A 149 5.56 44.65 1.59
C ALA A 149 4.45 44.01 2.45
N ARG A 150 3.19 44.41 2.25
CA ARG A 150 2.04 43.76 2.91
C ARG A 150 1.94 42.28 2.59
N ILE A 151 2.08 41.89 1.32
CA ILE A 151 2.06 40.47 0.94
C ILE A 151 3.19 39.69 1.60
N SER A 152 4.39 40.27 1.69
CA SER A 152 5.54 39.68 2.39
C SER A 152 5.24 39.45 3.87
N THR A 153 4.64 40.43 4.56
CA THR A 153 4.24 40.27 5.97
C THR A 153 3.18 39.19 6.17
N ILE A 154 2.20 39.10 5.27
CA ILE A 154 1.17 38.05 5.31
C ILE A 154 1.82 36.68 5.10
N LEU A 155 2.73 36.56 4.12
CA LEU A 155 3.44 35.30 3.86
C LEU A 155 4.27 34.86 5.07
N ALA A 156 4.99 35.78 5.71
CA ALA A 156 5.76 35.48 6.91
C ALA A 156 4.86 34.99 8.06
N HIS A 157 3.70 35.61 8.23
CA HIS A 157 2.73 35.21 9.24
C HIS A 157 2.13 33.83 8.95
N VAL A 158 1.69 33.57 7.72
CA VAL A 158 1.14 32.28 7.30
C VAL A 158 2.20 31.16 7.41
N GLN A 159 3.47 31.45 7.12
CA GLN A 159 4.56 30.48 7.32
C GLN A 159 4.76 30.14 8.80
N ALA A 160 4.58 31.10 9.71
CA ALA A 160 4.66 30.86 11.15
C ALA A 160 3.46 30.06 11.69
N GLU A 161 2.25 30.35 11.18
CA GLU A 161 1.02 29.66 11.61
C GLU A 161 0.89 28.25 11.03
N TYR A 162 1.39 28.01 9.81
CA TYR A 162 1.23 26.74 9.10
C TYR A 162 2.57 26.19 8.58
N PRO A 163 3.40 25.60 9.46
CA PRO A 163 4.69 25.01 9.09
C PRO A 163 4.58 23.91 8.01
N GLN A 164 3.45 23.20 7.99
CA GLN A 164 3.16 22.14 7.01
C GLN A 164 3.16 22.61 5.54
N PHE A 165 3.00 23.91 5.28
CA PHE A 165 3.03 24.48 3.93
C PHE A 165 4.31 25.25 3.63
N GLN A 166 5.33 25.15 4.48
CA GLN A 166 6.54 25.96 4.37
C GLN A 166 7.23 25.77 3.02
N GLU A 167 7.35 24.55 2.52
CA GLU A 167 8.01 24.25 1.24
C GLU A 167 7.28 24.90 0.04
N ALA A 168 5.95 24.81 0.02
CA ALA A 168 5.13 25.45 -1.02
C ALA A 168 5.19 26.98 -0.95
N LEU A 169 5.15 27.54 0.26
CA LEU A 169 5.19 28.99 0.49
C LEU A 169 6.59 29.59 0.29
N HIS A 170 7.66 28.81 0.44
CA HIS A 170 9.04 29.28 0.32
C HIS A 170 9.32 29.83 -1.09
N LYS A 171 8.88 29.13 -2.14
CA LYS A 171 9.04 29.56 -3.54
C LYS A 171 8.35 30.90 -3.81
N ILE A 172 7.18 31.12 -3.22
CA ILE A 172 6.43 32.38 -3.36
C ILE A 172 7.14 33.49 -2.59
N SER A 173 7.58 33.19 -1.36
CA SER A 173 8.33 34.13 -0.52
C SER A 173 9.58 34.63 -1.23
N GLN A 174 10.42 33.73 -1.77
CA GLN A 174 11.63 34.10 -2.52
C GLN A 174 11.32 35.00 -3.73
N LYS A 175 10.22 34.73 -4.46
CA LYS A 175 9.80 35.59 -5.58
C LYS A 175 9.35 36.98 -5.12
N VAL A 176 8.66 37.08 -4.00
CA VAL A 176 8.23 38.38 -3.44
C VAL A 176 9.43 39.17 -2.93
N THR A 177 10.36 38.52 -2.21
CA THR A 177 11.57 39.17 -1.68
C THR A 177 12.49 39.64 -2.81
N SER A 178 12.77 38.79 -3.81
CA SER A 178 13.59 39.20 -4.97
C SER A 178 12.97 40.36 -5.76
N LYS A 179 11.63 40.42 -5.87
CA LYS A 179 10.96 41.58 -6.47
C LYS A 179 11.10 42.83 -5.61
N LEU A 180 10.99 42.72 -4.29
CA LEU A 180 11.18 43.83 -3.36
C LEU A 180 12.63 44.36 -3.40
N GLU A 181 13.61 43.46 -3.46
CA GLU A 181 15.04 43.80 -3.62
C GLU A 181 15.34 44.47 -4.96
N SER A 182 14.77 43.96 -6.06
CA SER A 182 14.91 44.57 -7.39
C SER A 182 14.28 45.96 -7.52
N LEU A 183 13.36 46.30 -6.61
CA LEU A 183 12.68 47.60 -6.54
C LEU A 183 13.37 48.56 -5.57
N GLY A 184 14.32 48.09 -4.74
CA GLY A 184 15.11 48.89 -3.82
C GLY A 184 15.95 49.96 -4.53
N PRO A 185 16.37 51.01 -3.80
CA PRO A 185 16.95 52.20 -4.40
C PRO A 185 18.32 51.89 -5.02
N SER A 186 18.48 52.19 -6.32
CA SER A 186 19.77 52.60 -6.87
C SER A 186 19.94 54.10 -6.67
#